data_AF-A0A7V4XCH7-F1
#
_entry.id   AF-A0A7V4XCH7-F1
#
_cell.length_a   1.000
_cell.length_b   1.000
_cell.length_c   1.000
_cell.angle_alpha   90.00
_cell.angle_beta   90.00
_cell.angle_gamma   90.00
#
_symmetry.space_group_name_H-M   'P 1'
#
loop_
_entity.id
_entity.type
_entity.pdbx_description
1 polymer ?
#
loop_
_entity_poly.entity_id
_entity_poly.type
_entity_poly.pdbx_seq_one_letter_code
_entity_poly.pdbx_strand_id
1 'polypeptide(L)' 'MAGKEGGSISAAEVATFLKGIDFPKSKDELIDHAEENNAPDELIDFLDKLPDKRFFSMADVEHEVSLLK' A
#
# COMPACT_ATOMS: atom_id res chain seq x y z
N MET A 1 13.72 -2.22 -21.53
CA MET A 1 13.20 -1.73 -20.24
C MET A 1 11.77 -2.23 -20.16
N ALA A 2 11.50 -3.18 -19.28
CA ALA A 2 10.18 -3.80 -19.16
C ALA A 2 9.18 -2.74 -18.69
N GLY A 3 8.25 -2.34 -19.54
CA GLY A 3 7.03 -1.68 -19.10
C GLY A 3 6.24 -2.72 -18.32
N LYS A 4 6.13 -2.56 -17.01
CA LYS A 4 5.17 -3.34 -16.22
C LYS A 4 3.81 -2.72 -16.55
N GLU A 5 3.06 -3.48 -17.32
CA GLU A 5 1.74 -3.17 -17.86
C GLU A 5 0.80 -2.73 -16.71
N GLY A 6 0.06 -1.63 -16.93
CA GLY A 6 -0.87 -1.06 -15.95
C GLY A 6 -1.90 -2.09 -15.46
N GLY A 7 -1.63 -2.67 -14.31
CA GLY A 7 -2.24 -3.92 -13.89
C GLY A 7 -2.37 -3.98 -12.37
N SER A 8 -3.32 -3.20 -11.84
CA SER A 8 -3.96 -3.42 -10.53
C SER A 8 -3.00 -3.77 -9.40
N ILE A 9 -2.49 -2.74 -8.70
CA ILE A 9 -1.74 -2.91 -7.45
C ILE A 9 -2.47 -3.92 -6.56
N SER A 10 -1.79 -5.04 -6.28
CA SER A 10 -2.35 -6.15 -5.51
C SER A 10 -1.92 -6.05 -4.05
N ALA A 11 -2.71 -6.64 -3.14
CA ALA A 11 -2.42 -6.67 -1.71
C ALA A 11 -0.99 -7.19 -1.39
N ALA A 12 -0.55 -8.22 -2.12
CA ALA A 12 0.79 -8.78 -1.98
C ALA A 12 1.91 -7.80 -2.38
N GLU A 13 1.64 -6.94 -3.38
CA GLU A 13 2.61 -5.95 -3.84
C GLU A 13 2.74 -4.85 -2.78
N VAL A 14 1.62 -4.33 -2.27
CA VAL A 14 1.57 -3.41 -1.11
C VAL A 14 2.28 -4.00 0.10
N ALA A 15 2.02 -5.26 0.44
CA ALA A 15 2.69 -5.94 1.56
C ALA A 15 4.21 -6.06 1.38
N THR A 16 4.69 -6.12 0.15
CA THR A 16 6.13 -6.15 -0.14
C THR A 16 6.78 -4.79 0.12
N PHE A 17 6.14 -3.70 -0.26
CA PHE A 17 6.63 -2.32 -0.05
C PHE A 17 6.46 -1.84 1.39
N LEU A 18 5.44 -2.32 2.10
CA LEU A 18 5.19 -2.01 3.51
C LEU A 18 5.81 -3.03 4.47
N LYS A 19 6.67 -3.91 3.97
CA LYS A 19 7.37 -4.90 4.78
C LYS A 19 8.22 -4.21 5.84
N GLY A 20 8.03 -4.62 7.09
CA GLY A 20 8.83 -4.11 8.22
C GLY A 20 8.31 -2.80 8.79
N ILE A 21 7.11 -2.37 8.39
CA ILE A 21 6.42 -1.27 9.06
C ILE A 21 5.91 -1.69 10.44
N ASP A 22 6.12 -0.83 11.43
CA ASP A 22 5.62 -1.02 12.80
C ASP A 22 4.21 -0.47 12.93
N PHE A 23 3.23 -1.37 13.07
CA PHE A 23 1.84 -1.02 13.35
C PHE A 23 1.64 -0.63 14.84
N PRO A 24 0.68 0.25 15.15
CA PRO A 24 -0.36 0.80 14.26
C PRO A 24 0.08 2.04 13.48
N LYS A 25 -0.38 2.16 12.23
CA LYS A 25 -0.05 3.25 11.30
C LYS A 25 -1.29 3.80 10.60
N SER A 26 -1.28 5.09 10.32
CA SER A 26 -2.33 5.75 9.52
C SER A 26 -2.04 5.60 8.02
N LYS A 27 -3.06 5.81 7.17
CA LYS A 27 -2.94 5.83 5.71
C LYS A 27 -1.75 6.67 5.23
N ASP A 28 -1.61 7.91 5.72
CA ASP A 28 -0.50 8.80 5.37
C ASP A 28 0.87 8.21 5.72
N GLU A 29 1.00 7.52 6.86
CA GLU A 29 2.26 6.88 7.23
C GLU A 29 2.56 5.64 6.37
N LEU A 30 1.53 4.97 5.83
CA LEU A 30 1.74 3.91 4.85
C LEU A 30 2.27 4.49 3.54
N ILE A 31 1.71 5.63 3.11
CA ILE A 31 2.14 6.35 1.91
C ILE A 31 3.60 6.79 2.06
N ASP A 32 3.92 7.49 3.14
CA ASP A 32 5.29 7.96 3.44
C ASP A 32 6.29 6.80 3.47
N HIS A 33 5.94 5.70 4.15
CA HIS A 33 6.78 4.51 4.18
C HIS A 33 6.94 3.86 2.80
N ALA A 34 5.88 3.80 2.00
CA ALA A 34 5.93 3.28 0.64
C ALA A 34 6.81 4.16 -0.26
N GLU A 35 6.69 5.49 -0.17
CA GLU A 35 7.54 6.44 -0.91
C GLU A 35 9.02 6.27 -0.55
N GLU A 36 9.34 6.15 0.74
CA GLU A 36 10.70 5.86 1.23
C GLU A 36 11.24 4.54 0.67
N ASN A 37 10.37 3.54 0.48
CA ASN A 37 10.69 2.26 -0.14
C ASN A 37 10.75 2.31 -1.69
N ASN A 38 10.72 3.49 -2.30
CA ASN A 38 10.70 3.70 -3.75
C ASN A 38 9.50 2.99 -4.41
N ALA A 39 8.34 3.04 -3.75
CA ALA A 39 7.09 2.57 -4.34
C ALA A 39 6.73 3.39 -5.59
N PRO A 40 6.15 2.74 -6.61
CA PRO A 40 5.67 3.46 -7.79
C PRO A 40 4.49 4.37 -7.44
N ASP A 41 4.33 5.46 -8.18
CA ASP A 41 3.24 6.43 -7.99
C ASP A 41 1.85 5.77 -8.02
N GLU A 42 1.69 4.70 -8.82
CA GLU A 42 0.44 3.93 -8.89
C GLU A 42 0.10 3.26 -7.54
N LEU A 43 1.11 2.82 -6.78
CA LEU A 43 0.93 2.27 -5.44
C LEU A 43 0.58 3.36 -4.43
N ILE A 44 1.17 4.55 -4.57
CA ILE A 44 0.86 5.70 -3.72
C ILE A 44 -0.58 6.18 -3.94
N ASP A 45 -1.01 6.34 -5.20
CA ASP A 45 -2.40 6.65 -5.56
C ASP A 45 -3.37 5.59 -5.04
N PHE A 46 -2.97 4.32 -5.09
CA PHE A 46 -3.77 3.22 -4.56
C PHE A 46 -3.89 3.26 -3.03
N LEU A 47 -2.79 3.55 -2.32
CA LEU A 47 -2.81 3.73 -0.87
C LEU A 47 -3.63 4.97 -0.46
N ASP A 48 -3.62 6.05 -1.24
CA ASP A 48 -4.42 7.25 -0.97
C ASP A 48 -5.93 6.99 -1.05
N LYS A 49 -6.35 6.06 -1.92
CA LYS A 49 -7.74 5.61 -2.04
C LYS A 49 -8.25 4.81 -0.84
N LEU A 50 -7.34 4.30 0.01
CA LEU A 50 -7.74 3.59 1.22
C LEU A 50 -8.50 4.54 2.16
N PRO A 51 -9.42 3.99 2.98
CA PRO A 51 -10.11 4.80 3.96
C PRO A 51 -9.11 5.40 4.95
N ASP A 52 -9.41 6.63 5.36
CA ASP A 52 -8.64 7.37 6.36
C ASP A 52 -8.87 6.75 7.75
N LYS A 53 -8.21 5.62 7.98
CA LYS A 53 -8.28 4.84 9.20
C LYS A 53 -6.88 4.42 9.65
N ARG A 54 -6.81 3.98 10.90
CA ARG A 54 -5.58 3.44 11.48
C ARG A 54 -5.54 1.93 11.28
N PHE A 55 -4.51 1.47 10.60
CA PHE A 55 -4.23 0.07 10.35
C PHE A 55 -3.44 -0.48 11.54
N PHE A 56 -3.79 -1.69 11.98
CA PHE A 56 -3.17 -2.35 13.14
C PHE A 56 -2.30 -3.54 12.75
N SER A 57 -2.36 -3.96 11.48
CA SER A 57 -1.57 -5.07 10.96
C SER A 57 -1.56 -5.05 9.43
N MET A 58 -0.59 -5.74 8.83
CA MET A 58 -0.54 -5.94 7.38
C MET A 58 -1.84 -6.55 6.84
N ALA A 59 -2.42 -7.50 7.57
CA ALA A 59 -3.67 -8.13 7.19
C ALA A 59 -4.83 -7.13 7.07
N ASP A 60 -4.85 -6.06 7.87
CA ASP A 60 -5.87 -5.01 7.78
C ASP A 60 -5.70 -4.20 6.50
N VAL A 61 -4.44 -3.88 6.14
CA VAL A 61 -4.11 -3.21 4.88
C VAL A 61 -4.52 -4.08 3.70
N GLU A 62 -4.04 -5.33 3.66
CA GLU A 62 -4.34 -6.30 2.59
C GLU A 62 -5.85 -6.54 2.41
N HIS A 63 -6.61 -6.54 3.51
CA HIS A 63 -8.06 -6.64 3.47
C HIS A 63 -8.68 -5.45 2.75
N GLU A 64 -8.33 -4.21 3.11
CA GLU A 64 -8.87 -3.03 2.45
C GLU A 64 -8.44 -2.94 0.99
N VAL A 65 -7.18 -3.29 0.68
CA VAL A 65 -6.70 -3.37 -0.70
C VAL A 65 -7.57 -4.35 -1.51
N SER A 66 -7.95 -5.48 -0.92
CA SER A 66 -8.80 -6.48 -1.56
C SER A 66 -10.25 -6.02 -1.76
N LEU A 67 -10.72 -5.05 -0.96
CA LEU A 67 -12.05 -4.44 -1.10
C LEU A 67 -12.09 -3.40 -2.23
N LEU A 68 -10.94 -2.85 -2.63
CA LEU A 68 -10.81 -1.74 -3.58
C LEU A 68 -10.66 -2.18 -5.05
N LYS A 69 -11.13 -3.40 -5.36
CA LYS A 69 -10.96 -4.07 -6.67
C LYS A 69 -11.72 -3.41 -7.82
#